data_AF-A0A3N5K016-F1
#
_entry.id   AF-A0A3N5K016-F1
#
_cell.length_a   1.000
_cell.length_b   1.000
_cell.length_c   1.000
_cell.angle_alpha   90.00
_cell.angle_beta   90.00
_cell.angle_gamma   90.00
#
_symmetry.space_group_name_H-M   'P 1'
#
loop_
_entity.id
_entity.type
_entity.pdbx_description
1 polymer ?
#
loop_
_entity_poly.entity_id
_entity_poly.type
_entity_poly.pdbx_seq_one_letter_code
_entity_poly.pdbx_strand_id
1 'polypeptide(L)'
;MNCKICGRTSSKIFRRIILNKYDVDYFQCSSCEFIQTEEPYWLEEAYRHSITTEDTGIVKRNILLAKRTSAVLFFWFHSYGQFLDYGGGYGLFVRLMRDAGFNFFWNDPFTENLFARGFEYHPGQIKSIELI
;
A
#
# COMPACT_ATOMS: atom_id res chain seq x y z
N MET A 1 -10.64 9.96 21.07
CA MET A 1 -10.10 8.63 20.69
C MET A 1 -8.58 8.61 20.86
N ASN A 2 -7.94 7.44 20.87
CA ASN A 2 -6.47 7.34 20.94
C ASN A 2 -5.85 7.39 19.53
N CYS A 3 -4.70 8.05 19.37
CA CYS A 3 -3.96 8.16 18.12
C CYS A 3 -3.36 6.80 17.73
N LYS A 4 -3.58 6.35 16.48
CA LYS A 4 -3.02 5.11 15.94
C LYS A 4 -1.49 5.12 15.77
N ILE A 5 -0.87 6.30 15.78
CA ILE A 5 0.58 6.47 15.61
C ILE A 5 1.31 6.60 16.96
N CYS A 6 0.86 7.49 17.84
CA CYS A 6 1.58 7.80 19.10
C CYS A 6 0.78 7.51 20.38
N GLY A 7 -0.43 6.97 20.28
CA GLY A 7 -1.28 6.61 21.42
C GLY A 7 -1.94 7.78 22.17
N ARG A 8 -1.51 9.04 21.94
CA ARG A 8 -2.08 10.22 22.62
C ARG A 8 -3.50 10.56 22.16
N THR A 9 -4.19 11.39 22.94
CA THR A 9 -5.57 11.80 22.67
C THR A 9 -5.69 12.53 21.34
N SER A 10 -6.74 12.19 20.60
CA SER A 10 -7.18 12.89 19.39
C SER A 10 -8.58 13.46 19.59
N SER A 11 -8.77 14.71 19.18
CA SER A 11 -10.04 15.44 19.23
C SER A 11 -10.70 15.45 17.86
N LYS A 12 -12.04 15.43 17.83
CA LYS A 12 -12.81 15.54 16.59
C LYS A 12 -12.57 16.90 15.95
N ILE A 13 -12.31 16.93 14.65
CA ILE A 13 -12.06 18.16 13.87
C ILE A 13 -13.19 18.46 12.88
N PHE A 14 -13.72 17.44 12.19
CA PHE A 14 -14.85 17.60 11.29
C PHE A 14 -15.54 16.26 11.03
N ARG A 15 -16.60 16.33 10.22
CA ARG A 15 -17.42 15.20 9.81
C ARG A 15 -17.66 15.27 8.31
N ARG A 16 -17.67 14.12 7.63
CA ARG A 16 -17.89 14.07 6.18
C ARG A 16 -18.61 12.79 5.75
N ILE A 17 -19.48 12.93 4.75
CA ILE A 17 -20.07 11.80 4.05
C ILE A 17 -19.04 11.23 3.06
N ILE A 18 -18.75 9.94 3.19
CA ILE A 18 -17.89 9.18 2.26
C ILE A 18 -18.72 8.09 1.55
N LEU A 19 -18.25 7.66 0.37
CA LEU A 19 -18.96 6.71 -0.50
C LEU A 19 -20.44 7.12 -0.74
N ASN A 20 -20.74 8.42 -0.66
CA ASN A 20 -22.09 9.00 -0.72
C ASN A 20 -23.10 8.38 0.27
N LYS A 21 -22.64 7.75 1.35
CA LYS A 21 -23.46 6.89 2.21
C LYS A 21 -23.13 6.98 3.69
N TYR A 22 -21.85 7.00 4.04
CA TYR A 22 -21.40 6.85 5.42
C TYR A 22 -20.99 8.20 6.00
N ASP A 23 -21.61 8.60 7.11
CA ASP A 23 -21.25 9.82 7.84
C ASP A 23 -20.12 9.50 8.82
N VAL A 24 -18.94 10.09 8.61
CA VAL A 24 -17.70 9.69 9.27
C VAL A 24 -17.06 10.86 10.01
N ASP A 25 -16.68 10.60 11.25
CA ASP A 25 -15.93 11.53 12.08
C ASP A 25 -14.41 11.44 11.86
N TYR A 26 -13.79 12.62 11.71
CA TYR A 26 -12.35 12.79 11.60
C TYR A 26 -11.81 13.42 12.89
N PHE A 27 -10.67 12.90 13.35
CA PHE A 27 -10.01 13.29 14.57
C PHE A 27 -8.55 13.63 14.30
N GLN A 28 -8.01 14.63 14.98
CA GLN A 28 -6.60 15.00 14.90
C GLN A 28 -5.92 14.82 16.26
N CYS A 29 -4.74 14.21 16.25
CA CYS A 29 -3.93 14.06 17.44
C CYS A 29 -3.35 15.42 17.87
N SER A 30 -3.49 15.78 19.14
CA SER A 30 -2.94 17.03 19.68
C SER A 30 -1.41 17.05 19.83
N SER A 31 -0.73 15.94 19.52
CA SER A 31 0.71 15.83 19.68
C SER A 31 1.50 15.57 18.41
N CYS A 32 1.09 14.64 17.56
CA CYS A 32 1.79 14.36 16.29
C CYS A 32 1.01 14.84 15.08
N GLU A 33 -0.12 15.51 15.29
CA GLU A 33 -0.97 16.10 14.25
C GLU A 33 -1.57 15.11 13.25
N PHE A 34 -1.38 13.80 13.46
CA PHE A 34 -1.96 12.74 12.64
C PHE A 34 -3.49 12.84 12.62
N ILE A 35 -4.06 12.84 11.43
CA ILE A 35 -5.50 12.80 11.19
C ILE A 35 -5.93 11.36 10.94
N GLN A 36 -6.98 10.94 11.62
CA GLN A 36 -7.56 9.60 11.49
C GLN A 36 -9.07 9.68 11.59
N THR A 37 -9.74 8.66 11.04
CA THR A 37 -11.18 8.49 11.23
C THR A 37 -11.48 7.71 12.50
N GLU A 38 -12.76 7.66 12.88
CA GLU A 38 -13.28 6.57 13.73
C GLU A 38 -13.06 5.18 13.08
N GLU A 39 -13.56 4.13 13.75
CA GLU A 39 -13.42 2.75 13.27
C GLU A 39 -13.99 2.62 11.84
N PRO A 40 -13.22 2.15 10.85
CA PRO A 40 -13.60 2.23 9.44
C PRO A 40 -14.59 1.12 9.04
N TYR A 41 -15.81 1.19 9.54
CA TYR A 41 -16.86 0.19 9.28
C TYR A 41 -17.30 0.10 7.79
N TRP A 42 -16.89 1.05 6.95
CA TRP A 42 -17.13 1.08 5.50
C TRP A 42 -16.01 0.44 4.68
N LEU A 43 -14.90 0.00 5.30
CA LEU A 43 -13.68 -0.42 4.60
C LEU A 43 -13.93 -1.57 3.61
N GLU A 44 -14.71 -2.56 4.03
CA GLU A 44 -15.14 -3.69 3.17
C GLU A 44 -15.82 -3.22 1.87
N GLU A 45 -16.66 -2.18 1.94
CA GLU A 45 -17.30 -1.62 0.74
C GLU A 45 -16.29 -0.87 -0.13
N ALA A 46 -15.41 -0.07 0.48
CA ALA A 46 -14.38 0.66 -0.23
C ALA A 46 -13.42 -0.27 -0.99
N TYR A 47 -13.12 -1.44 -0.43
CA TYR A 47 -12.18 -2.40 -1.02
C TYR A 47 -12.83 -3.49 -1.88
N ARG A 48 -14.16 -3.51 -2.02
CA ARG A 48 -14.86 -4.46 -2.92
C ARG A 48 -14.33 -4.39 -4.35
N HIS A 49 -13.94 -3.20 -4.79
CA HIS A 49 -13.23 -2.96 -6.04
C HIS A 49 -11.98 -2.15 -5.73
N SER A 50 -10.94 -2.83 -5.23
CA SER A 50 -9.71 -2.23 -4.72
C SER A 50 -8.96 -1.36 -5.74
N ILE A 51 -9.13 -1.63 -7.04
CA ILE A 51 -8.63 -0.80 -8.12
C ILE A 51 -9.83 -0.23 -8.89
N THR A 52 -10.00 1.08 -8.78
CA THR A 52 -11.09 1.86 -9.39
C THR A 52 -10.88 2.03 -10.90
N THR A 53 -11.99 2.05 -11.65
CA THR A 53 -12.03 2.37 -13.09
C THR A 53 -11.59 3.80 -13.42
N GLU A 54 -11.66 4.70 -12.44
CA GLU A 54 -11.24 6.09 -12.58
C GLU A 54 -9.71 6.24 -12.54
N ASP A 55 -8.98 5.22 -12.07
CA ASP A 55 -7.52 5.22 -12.06
C ASP A 55 -6.92 4.93 -13.46
N THR A 56 -6.90 5.96 -14.28
CA THR A 56 -6.26 5.96 -15.59
C THR A 56 -4.72 6.02 -15.52
N GLY A 57 -4.15 6.22 -14.32
CA GLY A 57 -2.71 6.44 -14.13
C GLY A 57 -1.92 5.18 -13.75
N ILE A 58 -2.60 4.08 -13.43
CA ILE A 58 -1.99 2.92 -12.78
C ILE A 58 -0.77 2.36 -13.54
N VAL A 59 -0.90 2.14 -14.85
CA VAL A 59 0.19 1.58 -15.67
C VAL A 59 1.37 2.55 -15.75
N LYS A 60 1.10 3.83 -16.03
CA LYS A 60 2.14 4.87 -16.15
C LYS A 60 2.91 5.04 -14.84
N ARG A 61 2.22 5.06 -13.70
CA ARG A 61 2.86 5.15 -12.37
C ARG A 61 3.74 3.94 -12.12
N ASN A 62 3.26 2.73 -12.37
CA ASN A 62 4.03 1.50 -12.18
C ASN A 62 5.32 1.50 -13.01
N ILE A 63 5.26 1.87 -14.28
CA ILE A 63 6.45 1.96 -15.15
C ILE A 63 7.45 3.01 -14.63
N LEU A 64 6.95 4.19 -14.23
CA LEU A 64 7.80 5.26 -13.69
C LEU A 64 8.48 4.83 -12.38
N LEU A 65 7.72 4.24 -11.46
CA LEU A 65 8.23 3.75 -10.19
C LEU A 65 9.23 2.63 -10.42
N ALA A 66 8.96 1.67 -11.30
CA ALA A 66 9.87 0.56 -11.56
C ALA A 66 11.24 1.06 -12.03
N LYS A 67 11.27 2.06 -12.92
CA LYS A 67 12.53 2.69 -13.35
C LYS A 67 13.27 3.39 -12.20
N ARG A 68 12.55 4.17 -11.38
CA ARG A 68 13.15 4.92 -10.26
C ARG A 68 13.66 3.97 -9.18
N THR A 69 12.84 3.00 -8.78
CA THR A 69 13.20 2.01 -7.77
C THR A 69 14.35 1.13 -8.25
N SER A 70 14.37 0.72 -9.52
CA SER A 70 15.51 -0.02 -10.08
C SER A 70 16.81 0.77 -9.98
N ALA A 71 16.79 2.07 -10.32
CA ALA A 71 17.97 2.92 -10.19
C ALA A 71 18.39 3.06 -8.72
N VAL A 72 17.44 3.27 -7.81
CA VAL A 72 17.73 3.39 -6.39
C VAL A 72 18.37 2.11 -5.85
N LEU A 73 17.79 0.96 -6.18
CA LEU A 73 18.26 -0.33 -5.76
C LEU A 73 19.65 -0.67 -6.29
N PHE A 74 19.89 -0.40 -7.57
CA PHE A 74 21.16 -0.70 -8.21
C PHE A 74 22.32 0.11 -7.62
N PHE A 75 22.10 1.40 -7.32
CA PHE A 75 23.17 2.29 -6.86
C PHE A 75 23.37 2.32 -5.35
N TRP A 76 22.31 2.15 -4.56
CA TRP A 76 22.37 2.38 -3.10
C TRP A 76 22.01 1.17 -2.24
N PHE A 77 21.52 0.07 -2.82
CA PHE A 77 21.12 -1.12 -2.07
C PHE A 77 21.78 -2.38 -2.61
N HIS A 78 21.59 -3.47 -1.87
CA HIS A 78 22.02 -4.78 -2.34
C HIS A 78 21.05 -5.26 -3.42
N SER A 79 21.44 -5.14 -4.70
CA SER A 79 20.59 -5.50 -5.84
C SER A 79 20.10 -6.97 -5.83
N TYR A 80 20.76 -7.83 -5.04
CA TYR A 80 20.38 -9.24 -4.84
C TYR A 80 19.48 -9.49 -3.62
N GLY A 81 18.99 -8.43 -2.98
CA GLY A 81 18.04 -8.50 -1.87
C GLY A 81 16.69 -9.11 -2.28
N GLN A 82 15.90 -9.45 -1.27
CA GLN A 82 14.51 -9.87 -1.43
C GLN A 82 13.62 -8.70 -1.04
N PHE A 83 12.73 -8.30 -1.93
CA PHE A 83 11.91 -7.10 -1.76
C PHE A 83 10.43 -7.45 -1.72
N LEU A 84 9.63 -6.70 -0.98
CA LEU A 84 8.19 -6.91 -0.89
C LEU A 84 7.44 -5.65 -1.28
N ASP A 85 6.56 -5.79 -2.27
CA ASP A 85 5.54 -4.79 -2.58
C ASP A 85 4.27 -5.09 -1.76
N TYR A 86 4.08 -4.31 -0.68
CA TYR A 86 2.93 -4.45 0.22
C TYR A 86 1.81 -3.50 -0.21
N GLY A 87 0.64 -4.05 -0.52
CA GLY A 87 -0.40 -3.34 -1.28
C GLY A 87 -0.11 -3.34 -2.79
N GLY A 88 0.44 -4.44 -3.30
CA GLY A 88 0.93 -4.53 -4.68
C GLY A 88 -0.14 -4.53 -5.78
N GLY A 89 -1.43 -4.39 -5.43
CA GLY A 89 -2.53 -4.35 -6.38
C GLY A 89 -2.55 -5.58 -7.29
N TYR A 90 -2.73 -5.39 -8.59
CA TYR A 90 -2.69 -6.49 -9.57
C TYR A 90 -1.30 -7.14 -9.77
N GLY A 91 -0.26 -6.67 -9.06
CA GLY A 91 1.10 -7.21 -9.16
C GLY A 91 1.91 -6.68 -10.34
N LEU A 92 1.48 -5.57 -10.95
CA LEU A 92 2.15 -4.99 -12.11
C LEU A 92 3.56 -4.47 -11.76
N PHE A 93 3.72 -3.80 -10.61
CA PHE A 93 5.01 -3.31 -10.16
C PHE A 93 5.99 -4.46 -9.92
N VAL A 94 5.56 -5.48 -9.17
CA VAL A 94 6.34 -6.70 -8.93
C VAL A 94 6.78 -7.34 -10.24
N ARG A 95 5.87 -7.49 -11.22
CA ARG A 95 6.22 -8.00 -12.55
C ARG A 95 7.34 -7.18 -13.20
N LEU A 96 7.19 -5.86 -13.25
CA LEU A 96 8.18 -4.96 -13.85
C LEU A 96 9.54 -5.05 -13.14
N MET A 97 9.56 -5.10 -11.81
CA MET A 97 10.80 -5.21 -11.03
C MET A 97 11.49 -6.55 -11.24
N ARG A 98 10.72 -7.64 -11.37
CA ARG A 98 11.26 -8.97 -11.67
C ARG A 98 11.80 -9.07 -13.09
N ASP A 99 11.13 -8.46 -14.06
CA ASP A 99 11.63 -8.39 -15.44
C ASP A 99 12.93 -7.56 -15.52
N ALA A 100 13.11 -6.59 -14.62
CA ALA A 100 14.37 -5.85 -14.44
C ALA A 100 15.45 -6.60 -13.64
N GLY A 101 15.19 -7.82 -13.17
CA GLY A 101 16.14 -8.70 -12.50
C GLY A 101 16.14 -8.65 -10.96
N PHE A 102 15.24 -7.89 -10.33
CA PHE A 102 15.14 -7.82 -8.87
C PHE A 102 14.21 -8.89 -8.30
N ASN A 103 14.52 -9.40 -7.10
CA ASN A 103 13.73 -10.45 -6.47
C ASN A 103 12.56 -9.89 -5.63
N PHE A 104 11.54 -9.35 -6.31
CA PHE A 104 10.33 -8.83 -5.66
C PHE A 104 9.27 -9.91 -5.42
N PHE A 105 8.58 -9.78 -4.29
CA PHE A 105 7.41 -10.55 -3.88
C PHE A 105 6.19 -9.64 -3.78
N TRP A 106 5.02 -10.22 -3.96
CA TRP A 106 3.73 -9.54 -3.97
C TRP A 106 2.95 -9.84 -2.70
N ASN A 107 2.32 -8.83 -2.11
CA ASN A 107 1.28 -9.02 -1.11
C ASN A 107 0.20 -7.94 -1.24
N ASP A 108 -1.06 -8.35 -1.36
CA ASP A 108 -2.20 -7.46 -1.23
C ASP A 108 -3.40 -8.25 -0.70
N PRO A 109 -3.96 -7.88 0.48
CA PRO A 109 -5.09 -8.60 1.06
C PRO A 109 -6.43 -8.33 0.36
N PHE A 110 -6.51 -7.28 -0.48
CA PHE A 110 -7.76 -6.82 -1.08
C PHE A 110 -7.78 -6.88 -2.61
N THR A 111 -6.69 -7.31 -3.24
CA THR A 111 -6.56 -7.32 -4.69
C THR A 111 -6.06 -8.67 -5.19
N GLU A 112 -6.57 -9.12 -6.32
CA GLU A 112 -6.08 -10.33 -6.97
C GLU A 112 -4.70 -10.11 -7.61
N ASN A 113 -3.78 -11.06 -7.42
CA ASN A 113 -2.50 -11.05 -8.14
C ASN A 113 -2.67 -11.55 -9.58
N LEU A 114 -2.67 -10.64 -10.57
CA LEU A 114 -2.83 -11.01 -11.98
C LEU A 114 -1.48 -11.19 -12.69
N PHE A 115 -0.52 -10.30 -12.43
CA PHE A 115 0.72 -10.20 -13.21
C PHE A 115 1.95 -10.87 -12.55
N ALA A 116 1.91 -11.10 -11.24
CA ALA A 116 3.01 -11.64 -10.46
C ALA A 116 2.66 -12.97 -9.77
N ARG A 117 1.75 -13.76 -10.35
CA ARG A 117 1.35 -15.08 -9.81
C ARG A 117 2.55 -15.99 -9.60
N GLY A 118 2.59 -16.67 -8.45
CA GLY A 118 3.71 -17.51 -8.03
C GLY A 118 4.82 -16.74 -7.29
N PHE A 119 4.66 -15.43 -7.11
CA PHE A 119 5.57 -14.59 -6.33
C PHE A 119 4.87 -13.96 -5.12
N GLU A 120 3.82 -14.59 -4.63
CA GLU A 120 3.15 -14.21 -3.38
C GLU A 120 4.11 -14.32 -2.20
N TYR A 121 4.06 -13.34 -1.30
CA TYR A 121 4.77 -13.42 -0.04
C TYR A 121 4.04 -14.34 0.92
N HIS A 122 4.78 -15.31 1.47
CA HIS A 122 4.32 -16.17 2.55
C HIS A 122 5.14 -15.94 3.83
N PRO A 123 4.49 -15.67 4.98
CA PRO A 123 5.18 -15.55 6.25
C PRO A 123 6.04 -16.78 6.55
N GLY A 124 7.31 -16.56 6.92
CA GLY A 124 8.26 -17.62 7.28
C GLY A 124 9.06 -18.22 6.11
N GLN A 125 8.75 -17.89 4.85
CA GLN A 125 9.58 -18.32 3.70
C GLN A 125 10.85 -17.49 3.52
N ILE A 126 10.86 -16.24 3.98
CA ILE A 126 11.93 -15.30 3.70
C ILE A 126 12.59 -14.86 5.01
N LYS A 127 13.92 -15.04 5.09
CA LYS A 127 14.72 -14.75 6.30
C LYS A 127 14.96 -13.25 6.51
N SER A 128 14.98 -12.47 5.42
CA SER A 128 15.16 -11.03 5.43
C SER A 128 14.45 -10.42 4.21
N ILE A 129 13.57 -9.46 4.44
CA ILE A 129 12.89 -8.70 3.38
C ILE A 129 13.21 -7.22 3.59
N GLU A 130 13.55 -6.55 2.50
CA GLU A 130 13.59 -5.11 2.45
C GLU A 130 12.23 -4.59 1.93
N LEU A 131 11.59 -3.73 2.72
CA LEU A 131 10.42 -2.97 2.30
C LEU A 131 10.91 -1.72 1.59
N ILE A 132 10.44 -1.50 0.36
CA ILE A 132 10.77 -0.33 -0.46
C ILE A 132 9.48 0.34 -0.92
#